data_AF-A0A5C8TWC2-F1
#
_entry.id   AF-A0A5C8TWC2-F1
#
_cell.length_a   1.000
_cell.length_b   1.000
_cell.length_c   1.000
_cell.angle_alpha   90.00
_cell.angle_beta   90.00
_cell.angle_gamma   90.00
#
_symmetry.space_group_name_H-M   'P 1'
#
loop_
_entity.id
_entity.type
_entity.pdbx_description
1 polymer ?
#
loop_
_entity_poly.entity_id
_entity_poly.type
_entity_poly.pdbx_seq_one_letter_code
_entity_poly.pdbx_strand_id
1 'polypeptide(L)'
;MNPVARQKQGAQNIYLGVALTLILVVAYFGFVALGAFAPALLAKPVLGGGTVTWAFAYGLFVMALGVILTGLYVLVVNRAEARLAGE
;
A
#
# COMPACT_ATOMS: atom_id res chain seq x y z
N MET A 1 8.11 14.19 31.78
CA MET A 1 8.15 13.65 30.39
C MET A 1 9.32 14.28 29.65
N ASN A 2 10.29 13.50 29.16
CA ASN A 2 11.49 14.03 28.48
C ASN A 2 11.18 14.31 26.98
N PRO A 3 11.35 15.56 26.48
CA PRO A 3 10.94 15.96 25.13
C PRO A 3 11.75 15.30 23.99
N VAL A 4 12.94 14.78 24.29
CA VAL A 4 13.83 14.16 23.28
C VAL A 4 13.32 12.78 22.82
N ALA A 5 12.57 12.07 23.65
CA ALA A 5 12.02 10.75 23.32
C ALA A 5 10.95 10.81 22.22
N ARG A 6 10.10 11.87 22.21
CA ARG A 6 9.08 12.10 21.18
C ARG A 6 9.66 12.38 19.79
N GLN A 7 10.82 13.04 19.72
CA GLN A 7 11.45 13.36 18.43
C GLN A 7 11.94 12.11 17.67
N LYS A 8 12.42 11.08 18.39
CA LYS A 8 12.90 9.84 17.76
C LYS A 8 11.76 8.97 17.23
N GLN A 9 10.60 8.98 17.88
CA GLN A 9 9.40 8.23 17.44
C GLN A 9 8.73 8.85 16.21
N GLY A 10 8.65 10.18 16.13
CA GLY A 10 8.13 10.86 14.93
C GLY A 10 8.89 10.50 13.65
N ALA A 11 10.23 10.43 13.74
CA ALA A 11 11.07 10.03 12.61
C ALA A 11 10.85 8.56 12.20
N GLN A 12 10.72 7.63 13.15
CA GLN A 12 10.52 6.20 12.86
C GLN A 12 9.18 5.92 12.14
N ASN A 13 8.10 6.59 12.56
CA ASN A 13 6.79 6.43 11.93
C ASN A 13 6.75 6.99 10.49
N ILE A 14 7.55 8.03 10.21
CA ILE A 14 7.69 8.60 8.87
C ILE A 14 8.35 7.59 7.92
N TYR A 15 9.41 6.89 8.33
CA TYR A 15 10.06 5.89 7.48
C TYR A 15 9.12 4.73 7.12
N LEU A 16 8.28 4.30 8.05
CA LEU A 16 7.26 3.28 7.79
C LEU A 16 6.21 3.80 6.80
N GLY A 17 5.67 5.00 7.03
CA GLY A 17 4.72 5.64 6.10
C GLY A 17 5.30 5.76 4.69
N VAL A 18 6.54 6.24 4.57
CA VAL A 18 7.25 6.39 3.29
C VAL A 18 7.44 5.04 2.58
N ALA A 19 7.83 3.99 3.31
CA ALA A 19 7.98 2.65 2.73
C ALA A 19 6.64 2.10 2.20
N LEU A 20 5.56 2.27 2.97
CA LEU A 20 4.21 1.85 2.54
C LEU A 20 3.71 2.66 1.34
N THR A 21 3.96 3.97 1.32
CA THR A 21 3.67 4.83 0.17
C THR A 21 4.45 4.40 -1.06
N LEU A 22 5.74 4.09 -0.93
CA LEU A 22 6.57 3.61 -2.05
C LEU A 22 6.02 2.33 -2.66
N ILE A 23 5.57 1.38 -1.84
CA ILE A 23 4.94 0.14 -2.33
C ILE A 23 3.69 0.46 -3.16
N LEU A 24 2.84 1.35 -2.65
CA LEU A 24 1.61 1.74 -3.35
C LEU A 24 1.91 2.48 -4.66
N VAL A 25 2.90 3.39 -4.65
CA VAL A 25 3.37 4.12 -5.83
C VAL A 25 3.86 3.16 -6.90
N VAL A 26 4.71 2.20 -6.55
CA VAL A 26 5.23 1.21 -7.51
C VAL A 26 4.11 0.36 -8.09
N ALA A 27 3.17 -0.11 -7.27
CA ALA A 27 2.02 -0.88 -7.77
C ALA A 27 1.12 -0.06 -8.70
N TYR A 28 0.82 1.19 -8.32
CA TYR A 28 -0.03 2.08 -9.12
C TYR A 28 0.62 2.50 -10.43
N PHE A 29 1.86 3.00 -10.40
CA PHE A 29 2.57 3.38 -11.62
C PHE A 29 2.90 2.17 -12.48
N GLY A 30 3.10 0.98 -11.91
CA GLY A 30 3.19 -0.28 -12.65
C GLY A 30 1.91 -0.57 -13.44
N PHE A 31 0.73 -0.42 -12.84
CA PHE A 31 -0.55 -0.55 -13.53
C PHE A 31 -0.68 0.44 -14.69
N VAL A 32 -0.39 1.72 -14.43
CA VAL A 32 -0.49 2.79 -15.42
C VAL A 32 0.49 2.55 -16.57
N ALA A 33 1.73 2.14 -16.28
CA ALA A 33 2.72 1.80 -17.29
C ALA A 33 2.29 0.61 -18.15
N LEU A 34 1.73 -0.45 -17.55
CA LEU A 34 1.17 -1.57 -18.31
C LEU A 34 0.02 -1.13 -19.23
N GLY A 35 -0.84 -0.23 -18.75
CA GLY A 35 -1.90 0.35 -19.57
C GLY A 35 -1.40 1.23 -20.72
N ALA A 36 -0.32 1.98 -20.50
CA ALA A 36 0.24 2.89 -21.49
C ALA A 36 1.08 2.15 -22.56
N PHE A 37 1.94 1.22 -22.15
CA PHE A 37 2.91 0.57 -23.04
C PHE A 37 2.47 -0.80 -23.53
N ALA A 38 1.62 -1.52 -22.78
CA ALA A 38 1.20 -2.89 -23.10
C ALA A 38 -0.31 -3.12 -22.87
N PRO A 39 -1.21 -2.28 -23.41
CA PRO A 39 -2.66 -2.38 -23.17
C PRO A 39 -3.24 -3.74 -23.60
N ALA A 40 -2.65 -4.39 -24.60
CA ALA A 40 -3.04 -5.72 -25.05
C ALA A 40 -2.87 -6.80 -23.97
N LEU A 41 -1.94 -6.65 -23.02
CA LEU A 41 -1.81 -7.58 -21.89
C LEU A 41 -2.98 -7.42 -20.91
N LEU A 42 -3.36 -6.18 -20.62
CA LEU A 42 -4.46 -5.86 -19.72
C LEU A 42 -5.83 -6.23 -20.32
N ALA A 43 -5.97 -6.18 -21.65
CA ALA A 43 -7.19 -6.54 -22.36
C ALA A 43 -7.45 -8.05 -22.42
N LYS A 44 -6.44 -8.89 -22.16
CA LYS A 44 -6.60 -10.34 -22.19
C LYS A 44 -7.56 -10.80 -21.09
N PRO A 45 -8.48 -11.72 -21.38
CA PRO A 45 -9.21 -12.44 -20.35
C PRO A 45 -8.25 -13.18 -19.42
N VAL A 46 -8.56 -13.19 -18.12
CA VAL A 46 -7.81 -13.96 -17.12
C VAL A 46 -8.10 -15.45 -17.27
N LEU A 47 -9.34 -15.80 -17.63
CA LEU A 47 -9.81 -17.16 -17.83
C LEU A 47 -10.23 -17.32 -19.31
N GLY A 48 -9.88 -18.45 -19.93
CA GLY A 48 -10.29 -18.76 -21.31
C GLY A 48 -11.82 -18.77 -21.43
N GLY A 49 -12.37 -17.93 -22.31
CA GLY A 49 -13.82 -17.77 -22.49
C GLY A 49 -14.52 -16.83 -21.49
N GLY A 50 -13.79 -16.25 -20.53
CA GLY A 50 -14.33 -15.29 -19.58
C GLY A 50 -14.31 -13.83 -20.07
N THR A 51 -15.09 -12.97 -19.42
CA THR A 51 -15.11 -11.52 -19.67
C THR A 51 -14.23 -10.73 -18.71
N VAL A 52 -13.76 -11.35 -17.62
CA VAL A 52 -12.86 -10.73 -16.64
C VAL A 52 -11.47 -10.57 -17.24
N THR A 53 -11.03 -9.34 -17.39
CA THR A 53 -9.73 -8.99 -17.97
C THR A 53 -8.64 -8.82 -16.92
N TRP A 54 -7.38 -8.92 -17.34
CA TRP A 54 -6.24 -8.62 -16.48
C TRP A 54 -6.27 -7.18 -15.95
N ALA A 55 -6.85 -6.24 -16.70
CA ALA A 55 -7.07 -4.87 -16.23
C ALA A 55 -7.91 -4.84 -14.94
N PHE A 56 -9.03 -5.57 -14.94
CA PHE A 56 -9.93 -5.63 -13.79
C PHE A 56 -9.26 -6.32 -12.60
N ALA A 57 -8.62 -7.47 -12.84
CA ALA A 57 -7.93 -8.21 -11.78
C ALA A 57 -6.80 -7.38 -11.13
N TYR A 58 -6.00 -6.69 -11.94
CA TYR A 58 -4.94 -5.82 -11.42
C TYR A 58 -5.52 -4.62 -10.67
N GLY A 59 -6.56 -3.98 -11.19
CA GLY A 59 -7.24 -2.89 -10.50
C GLY A 59 -7.74 -3.31 -9.11
N LEU A 60 -8.35 -4.49 -9.01
CA LEU A 60 -8.78 -5.06 -7.73
C LEU A 60 -7.59 -5.32 -6.78
N PHE A 61 -6.49 -5.84 -7.31
CA PHE A 61 -5.25 -6.03 -6.54
C PHE A 61 -4.73 -4.72 -5.95
N VAL A 62 -4.67 -3.64 -6.74
CA VAL A 62 -4.22 -2.32 -6.26
C VAL A 62 -5.13 -1.78 -5.17
N MET A 63 -6.45 -1.93 -5.31
CA MET A 63 -7.42 -1.51 -4.28
C MET A 63 -7.23 -2.30 -2.98
N ALA A 64 -7.13 -3.62 -3.07
CA ALA A 64 -6.90 -4.49 -1.91
C ALA A 64 -5.56 -4.15 -1.22
N LEU A 65 -4.50 -3.93 -2.01
CA LEU A 65 -3.19 -3.53 -1.52
C LEU A 65 -3.26 -2.21 -0.74
N GLY A 66 -3.97 -1.21 -1.26
CA GLY A 66 -4.17 0.07 -0.57
C GLY A 66 -4.83 -0.09 0.80
N VAL A 67 -5.90 -0.91 0.89
CA VAL A 67 -6.59 -1.20 2.15
C VAL A 67 -5.65 -1.92 3.14
N ILE A 68 -4.92 -2.93 2.67
CA ILE A 68 -3.98 -3.68 3.51
C ILE A 68 -2.86 -2.77 4.04
N LEU A 69 -2.24 -1.97 3.19
CA LEU A 69 -1.17 -1.06 3.60
C LEU A 69 -1.66 -0.02 4.61
N THR A 70 -2.87 0.51 4.42
CA THR A 70 -3.51 1.44 5.36
C THR A 70 -3.78 0.76 6.70
N GLY A 71 -4.32 -0.46 6.68
CA GLY A 71 -4.57 -1.24 7.89
C GLY A 71 -3.27 -1.58 8.64
N LEU A 72 -2.20 -1.96 7.93
CA LEU A 72 -0.89 -2.19 8.51
C LEU A 72 -0.31 -0.93 9.15
N TYR A 73 -0.42 0.22 8.47
CA TYR A 73 -0.01 1.51 9.03
C TYR A 73 -0.75 1.79 10.36
N VAL A 74 -2.07 1.70 10.35
CA VAL A 74 -2.89 1.94 11.55
C VAL A 74 -2.55 0.97 12.67
N LEU A 75 -2.37 -0.32 12.37
CA LEU A 75 -2.02 -1.33 13.38
C LEU A 75 -0.67 -1.04 14.04
N VAL A 76 0.34 -0.66 13.25
CA VAL A 76 1.69 -0.39 13.78
C VAL A 76 1.69 0.87 14.64
N VAL A 77 1.07 1.96 14.17
CA VAL A 77 0.99 3.21 14.93
C VAL A 77 0.18 3.01 16.21
N ASN A 78 -0.98 2.37 16.13
CA ASN A 78 -1.83 2.13 17.30
C ASN A 78 -1.14 1.23 18.34
N ARG A 79 -0.37 0.21 17.91
CA ARG A 79 0.44 -0.61 18.84
C ARG A 79 1.59 0.18 19.48
N ALA A 80 2.17 1.14 18.77
CA ALA A 80 3.21 2.00 19.31
C ALA A 80 2.64 2.95 20.38
N GLU A 81 1.43 3.49 20.16
CA GLU A 81 0.75 4.34 21.13
C GLU A 81 0.28 3.57 22.38
N ALA A 82 -0.29 2.37 22.22
CA ALA A 82 -0.77 1.56 23.34
C ALA A 82 0.34 1.18 24.34
N ARG A 83 1.58 1.00 23.88
CA ARG A 83 2.73 0.72 24.77
C ARG A 83 3.12 1.90 25.65
N LEU A 84 2.86 3.13 25.20
CA LEU A 84 3.18 4.36 25.95
C LEU A 84 2.11 4.74 26.97
N ALA A 85 0.88 4.22 26.82
CA ALA A 85 -0.24 4.51 27.71
C ALA A 85 -0.31 3.57 28.93
N GLY A 86 0.45 2.47 28.90
CA GLY A 86 0.53 1.48 29.98
C GLY A 86 1.71 1.70 30.94
N GLU A 87 2.53 2.73 30.71
CA GLU A 87 3.59 3.21 31.61
C GLU A 87 3.18 4.53 32.27
#